data_AF-A0A5H2YCU7-F1
#
_entry.id   AF-A0A5H2YCU7-F1
#
_cell.length_a   1.000
_cell.length_b   1.000
_cell.length_c   1.000
_cell.angle_alpha   90.00
_cell.angle_beta   90.00
_cell.angle_gamma   90.00
#
_symmetry.space_group_name_H-M   'P 1'
#
loop_
_entity.id
_entity.type
_entity.pdbx_description
1 polymer ?
#
loop_
_entity_poly.entity_id
_entity_poly.type
_entity_poly.pdbx_seq_one_letter_code
_entity_poly.pdbx_strand_id
1 'polypeptide(L)'
;MVTSQQPYPFDDAWKASVDRSSFEWMAYCESASLVKRYIRTRLRDGKDAAVAEFEDTCELYGKNGAQGAARVARIREHFQLIWANEREAMKVKVLEEDALPKAA
;
A
#
# COMPACT_ATOMS: atom_id res chain seq x y z
N MET A 1 -23.40 -20.87 -1.49
CA MET A 1 -22.13 -20.65 -0.75
C MET A 1 -21.96 -19.14 -0.63
N VAL A 2 -22.22 -18.57 0.53
CA VAL A 2 -21.97 -17.15 0.78
C VAL A 2 -20.49 -17.04 1.07
N THR A 3 -19.69 -16.64 0.08
CA THR A 3 -18.34 -16.16 0.37
C THR A 3 -18.53 -14.89 1.18
N SER A 4 -18.30 -14.97 2.49
CA SER A 4 -18.18 -13.81 3.37
C SER A 4 -16.97 -12.99 2.89
N GLN A 5 -17.13 -12.25 1.80
CA GLN A 5 -16.23 -11.17 1.43
C GLN A 5 -16.40 -10.14 2.54
N GLN A 6 -15.44 -10.12 3.46
CA GLN A 6 -15.37 -9.00 4.39
C GLN A 6 -15.32 -7.72 3.54
N PRO A 7 -16.16 -6.72 3.85
CA PRO A 7 -16.20 -5.48 3.10
C PRO A 7 -14.83 -4.81 3.15
N TYR A 8 -14.48 -4.11 2.06
CA TYR A 8 -13.23 -3.37 2.01
C TYR A 8 -13.20 -2.29 3.10
N PRO A 9 -12.27 -2.35 4.07
CA PRO A 9 -12.34 -1.48 5.24
C PRO A 9 -11.92 -0.03 4.97
N PHE A 10 -11.25 0.24 3.84
CA PHE A 10 -10.77 1.58 3.48
C PHE A 10 -11.62 2.21 2.37
N ASP A 11 -12.94 2.06 2.47
CA ASP A 11 -13.87 2.71 1.55
C ASP A 11 -13.87 4.24 1.69
N ASP A 12 -14.58 4.91 0.80
CA ASP A 12 -14.64 6.37 0.78
C ASP A 12 -15.30 6.96 2.04
N ALA A 13 -16.25 6.24 2.64
CA ALA A 13 -16.90 6.65 3.88
C ALA A 13 -15.91 6.64 5.03
N TRP A 14 -15.14 5.56 5.19
CA TRP A 14 -14.08 5.47 6.19
C TRP A 14 -13.02 6.54 5.98
N LYS A 15 -12.54 6.76 4.74
CA LYS A 15 -11.55 7.81 4.43
C LYS A 15 -12.06 9.21 4.76
N ALA A 16 -13.36 9.46 4.63
CA ALA A 16 -13.97 10.74 4.96
C ALA A 16 -14.12 10.96 6.47
N SER A 17 -14.35 9.89 7.25
CA SER A 17 -14.60 9.99 8.69
C SER A 17 -13.40 9.75 9.59
N VAL A 18 -12.37 9.03 9.12
CA VAL A 18 -11.22 8.63 9.95
C VAL A 18 -10.36 9.83 10.35
N ASP A 19 -9.93 9.85 11.61
CA ASP A 19 -8.98 10.84 12.13
C ASP A 19 -7.63 10.69 11.41
N ARG A 20 -7.19 11.78 10.78
CA ARG A 20 -5.95 11.83 9.98
C ARG A 20 -4.67 11.80 10.82
N SER A 21 -4.78 11.91 12.14
CA SER A 21 -3.68 11.69 13.09
C SER A 21 -3.68 10.28 13.71
N SER A 22 -4.71 9.48 13.44
CA SER A 22 -4.84 8.14 14.01
C SER A 22 -3.82 7.15 13.47
N PHE A 23 -3.52 6.14 14.28
CA PHE A 23 -2.70 5.01 13.87
C PHE A 23 -3.26 4.28 12.64
N GLU A 24 -4.58 4.13 12.55
CA GLU A 24 -5.24 3.46 11.43
C GLU A 24 -5.02 4.21 10.11
N TRP A 25 -5.20 5.53 10.13
CA TRP A 25 -4.93 6.36 8.97
C TRP A 25 -3.46 6.31 8.55
N MET A 26 -2.53 6.38 9.51
CA MET A 26 -1.10 6.26 9.23
C MET A 26 -0.74 4.89 8.64
N ALA A 27 -1.30 3.81 9.16
CA ALA A 27 -1.07 2.45 8.67
C ALA A 27 -1.63 2.23 7.26
N TYR A 28 -2.80 2.80 6.96
CA TYR A 28 -3.35 2.83 5.60
C TYR A 28 -2.43 3.61 4.66
N CYS A 29 -2.03 4.83 5.03
CA CYS A 29 -1.16 5.68 4.21
C CYS A 29 0.19 5.04 3.91
N GLU A 30 0.79 4.40 4.90
CA GLU A 30 2.03 3.63 4.75
C GLU A 30 1.85 2.53 3.69
N SER A 31 0.81 1.72 3.83
CA SER A 31 0.56 0.60 2.93
C SER A 31 0.20 1.07 1.52
N ALA A 32 -0.62 2.11 1.39
CA ALA A 32 -0.95 2.75 0.12
C ALA A 32 0.29 3.31 -0.60
N SER A 33 1.22 3.89 0.16
CA SER A 33 2.49 4.39 -0.38
C SER A 33 3.36 3.26 -0.91
N LEU A 34 3.40 2.11 -0.21
CA LEU A 34 4.09 0.91 -0.68
C LEU A 34 3.43 0.31 -1.93
N VAL A 35 2.10 0.32 -2.04
CA VAL A 35 1.39 -0.10 -3.27
C VAL A 35 1.76 0.81 -4.45
N LYS A 36 1.74 2.13 -4.26
CA LYS A 36 2.17 3.08 -5.31
C LYS A 36 3.61 2.82 -5.75
N ARG A 37 4.53 2.64 -4.78
CA ARG A 37 5.94 2.32 -5.06
C ARG A 37 6.06 1.01 -5.84
N TYR A 38 5.36 -0.04 -5.40
CA TYR A 38 5.32 -1.32 -6.10
C TYR A 38 4.81 -1.18 -7.54
N ILE A 39 3.73 -0.42 -7.77
CA ILE A 39 3.21 -0.16 -9.12
C ILE A 39 4.28 0.55 -9.97
N ARG A 40 4.93 1.58 -9.43
CA ARG A 40 5.98 2.34 -10.13
C ARG A 40 7.15 1.43 -10.54
N THR A 41 7.71 0.68 -9.59
CA THR A 41 8.80 -0.26 -9.87
C THR A 41 8.36 -1.34 -10.85
N ARG A 42 7.12 -1.84 -10.74
CA ARG A 42 6.60 -2.85 -11.65
C ARG A 42 6.46 -2.34 -13.09
N LEU A 43 6.09 -1.08 -13.27
CA LEU A 43 5.99 -0.44 -14.59
C LEU A 43 7.36 -0.20 -15.21
N ARG A 44 8.37 0.12 -14.39
CA ARG A 44 9.73 0.44 -14.84
C ARG A 44 10.60 -0.79 -15.07
N ASP A 45 10.64 -1.70 -14.10
CA ASP A 45 11.63 -2.78 -13.98
C ASP A 45 10.99 -4.18 -14.01
N GLY A 46 9.66 -4.24 -14.06
CA GLY A 46 8.91 -5.49 -14.10
C GLY A 46 8.53 -6.03 -12.72
N LYS A 47 7.74 -7.13 -12.73
CA LYS A 47 7.11 -7.69 -11.54
C LYS A 47 8.14 -8.16 -10.50
N ASP A 48 9.19 -8.84 -10.94
CA ASP A 48 10.13 -9.49 -10.01
C ASP A 48 10.94 -8.45 -9.23
N ALA A 49 11.33 -7.36 -9.88
CA ALA A 49 11.97 -6.21 -9.22
C ALA A 49 11.04 -5.56 -8.17
N ALA A 50 9.76 -5.40 -8.48
CA ALA A 50 8.79 -4.84 -7.54
C ALA A 50 8.54 -5.76 -6.33
N VAL A 51 8.52 -7.08 -6.55
CA VAL A 51 8.41 -8.07 -5.46
C VAL A 51 9.65 -8.03 -4.57
N ALA A 52 10.85 -8.03 -5.16
CA ALA A 52 12.09 -7.95 -4.42
C ALA A 52 12.14 -6.68 -3.54
N GLU A 53 11.83 -5.51 -4.12
CA GLU A 53 11.81 -4.25 -3.39
C GLU A 53 10.80 -4.22 -2.23
N PHE A 54 9.63 -4.84 -2.42
CA PHE A 54 8.62 -4.94 -1.37
C PHE A 54 9.05 -5.88 -0.23
N GLU A 55 9.63 -7.03 -0.57
CA GLU A 55 10.13 -8.00 0.41
C GLU A 55 11.33 -7.43 1.19
N ASP A 56 12.27 -6.75 0.53
CA ASP A 56 13.38 -6.04 1.18
C ASP A 56 12.87 -4.98 2.18
N THR A 57 11.81 -4.25 1.79
CA THR A 57 11.17 -3.26 2.67
C THR A 57 10.53 -3.94 3.89
N CYS A 58 9.83 -5.06 3.68
CA CYS A 58 9.24 -5.85 4.76
C CYS A 58 10.33 -6.39 5.70
N GLU A 59 11.43 -6.92 5.18
CA GLU A 59 12.54 -7.40 6.00
C GLU A 59 13.13 -6.28 6.84
N LEU A 60 13.38 -5.10 6.24
CA LEU A 60 13.90 -3.94 6.95
C LEU A 60 12.98 -3.53 8.12
N TYR A 61 11.67 -3.46 7.87
CA TYR A 61 10.70 -3.08 8.90
C TYR A 61 10.52 -4.16 9.98
N GLY A 62 10.76 -5.43 9.63
CA GLY A 62 10.71 -6.57 10.54
C GLY A 62 11.80 -6.59 11.61
N LYS A 63 12.91 -5.87 11.42
CA LYS A 63 14.09 -5.91 12.33
C LYS A 63 13.83 -5.41 13.75
N ASN A 64 12.71 -4.71 14.00
CA ASN A 64 12.37 -4.13 15.31
C ASN A 64 11.64 -5.11 16.26
N GLY A 65 12.05 -6.38 16.28
CA GLY A 65 11.46 -7.42 17.11
C GLY A 65 9.94 -7.59 16.88
N ALA A 66 9.19 -7.87 17.95
CA ALA A 66 7.75 -8.14 17.87
C ALA A 66 6.94 -6.98 17.26
N GLN A 67 7.33 -5.72 17.54
CA GLN A 67 6.66 -4.55 16.96
C GLN A 67 6.92 -4.44 15.45
N GLY A 68 8.15 -4.72 15.00
CA GLY A 68 8.49 -4.81 13.59
C GLY A 68 7.69 -5.89 12.87
N ALA A 69 7.62 -7.09 13.46
CA ALA A 69 6.83 -8.20 12.91
C ALA A 69 5.33 -7.84 12.79
N ALA A 70 4.74 -7.22 13.82
CA ALA A 70 3.36 -6.78 13.79
C ALA A 70 3.10 -5.69 12.73
N ARG A 71 4.06 -4.77 12.52
CA ARG A 71 4.01 -3.77 11.44
C ARG A 71 4.02 -4.44 10.06
N VAL A 72 4.92 -5.40 9.84
CA VAL A 72 5.01 -6.13 8.57
C VAL A 72 3.75 -6.94 8.28
N ALA A 73 3.19 -7.63 9.28
CA ALA A 73 1.95 -8.38 9.13
C ALA A 73 0.81 -7.47 8.65
N ARG A 74 0.63 -6.32 9.30
CA ARG A 74 -0.37 -5.32 8.91
C ARG A 74 -0.12 -4.75 7.51
N ILE A 75 1.14 -4.44 7.17
CA ILE A 75 1.50 -3.96 5.83
C ILE A 75 1.12 -4.98 4.78
N ARG A 76 1.43 -6.27 4.96
CA ARG A 76 1.10 -7.32 3.99
C ARG A 76 -0.42 -7.45 3.80
N GLU A 77 -1.18 -7.43 4.90
CA GLU A 77 -2.63 -7.48 4.85
C GLU A 77 -3.23 -6.26 4.13
N HIS A 78 -2.88 -5.05 4.58
CA HIS A 78 -3.37 -3.82 3.98
C HIS A 78 -2.93 -3.69 2.52
N PHE A 79 -1.70 -4.08 2.18
CA PHE A 79 -1.23 -4.09 0.80
C PHE A 79 -2.11 -4.97 -0.08
N GLN A 80 -2.46 -6.19 0.36
CA GLN A 80 -3.33 -7.08 -0.41
C GLN A 80 -4.73 -6.48 -0.59
N LEU A 81 -5.31 -5.91 0.47
CA LEU A 81 -6.62 -5.27 0.42
C LEU A 81 -6.62 -4.07 -0.53
N ILE A 82 -5.64 -3.18 -0.42
CA ILE A 82 -5.48 -2.01 -1.29
C ILE A 82 -5.21 -2.43 -2.73
N TRP A 83 -4.35 -3.44 -2.95
CA TRP A 83 -4.06 -3.95 -4.30
C TRP A 83 -5.30 -4.52 -4.98
N ALA A 84 -6.16 -5.23 -4.24
CA ALA A 84 -7.37 -5.81 -4.80
C ALA A 84 -8.43 -4.76 -5.15
N ASN A 85 -8.52 -3.67 -4.40
CA ASN A 85 -9.64 -2.72 -4.49
C ASN A 85 -9.27 -1.38 -5.15
N GLU A 86 -8.04 -0.89 -4.97
CA GLU A 86 -7.65 0.47 -5.38
C GLU A 86 -6.55 0.53 -6.44
N ARG A 87 -5.97 -0.62 -6.82
CA ARG A 87 -4.79 -0.66 -7.70
C ARG A 87 -4.94 0.17 -8.97
N GLU A 88 -6.06 0.05 -9.68
CA GLU A 88 -6.21 0.73 -10.97
C GLU A 88 -6.28 2.25 -10.79
N ALA A 89 -6.97 2.73 -9.75
CA ALA A 89 -6.97 4.15 -9.39
C ALA A 89 -5.57 4.63 -8.97
N MET A 90 -4.82 3.82 -8.21
CA MET A 90 -3.44 4.14 -7.84
C MET A 90 -2.49 4.15 -9.03
N LYS A 91 -2.69 3.25 -10.00
CA LYS A 91 -1.90 3.21 -11.23
C LYS A 91 -2.09 4.47 -12.06
N VAL A 92 -3.32 4.96 -12.21
CA VAL A 92 -3.59 6.24 -12.88
C VAL A 92 -2.82 7.37 -12.18
N LYS A 93 -2.95 7.48 -10.85
CA LYS A 93 -2.23 8.50 -10.07
C LYS A 93 -0.71 8.41 -10.22
N VAL A 94 -0.14 7.20 -10.22
CA VAL A 94 1.32 7.01 -10.41
C VAL A 94 1.75 7.48 -11.80
N LEU A 95 0.99 7.18 -12.85
CA LEU A 95 1.29 7.64 -14.20
C LEU A 95 1.16 9.16 -14.34
N GLU A 96 0.17 9.77 -13.69
CA GLU A 96 0.02 11.23 -13.63
C GLU A 96 1.19 11.89 -12.88
N GLU A 97 1.56 11.37 -11.70
CA GLU A 97 2.69 11.82 -10.89
C GLU A 97 4.01 11.75 -11.66
N ASP A 98 4.24 10.67 -12.41
CA ASP A 98 5.48 10.46 -13.18
C ASP A 98 5.51 11.27 -14.49
N ALA A 99 4.35 11.68 -15.02
CA ALA A 99 4.23 12.54 -16.21
C ALA A 99 4.45 14.03 -15.90
N LEU A 100 4.23 14.46 -14.65
CA LEU A 100 4.48 15.84 -14.23
C LEU A 100 5.99 16.09 -14.16
N PRO A 101 6.52 17.16 -14.81
CA PRO A 101 7.91 17.53 -14.64
C PRO A 101 8.16 17.84 -13.17
N LYS A 102 9.14 17.16 -12.56
CA LYS A 102 9.59 17.51 -11.21
C LYS A 102 10.01 18.99 -11.25
N ALA A 103 9.33 19.83 -10.48
CA ALA A 103 9.76 21.20 -10.27
C ALA A 103 11.22 21.16 -9.78
N ALA A 104 12.10 21.76 -10.57
CA ALA A 104 13.55 21.80 -10.37
C ALA A 104 13.93 22.63 -9.14
#